data_AF-A0A368MJ94-F1
#
_entry.id   AF-A0A368MJ94-F1
#
_cell.length_a   1.000
_cell.length_b   1.000
_cell.length_c   1.000
_cell.angle_alpha   90.00
_cell.angle_beta   90.00
_cell.angle_gamma   90.00
#
_symmetry.space_group_name_H-M   'P 1'
#
loop_
_entity.id
_entity.type
_entity.pdbx_description
1 polymer ?
#
loop_
_entity_poly.entity_id
_entity_poly.type
_entity_poly.pdbx_seq_one_letter_code
_entity_poly.pdbx_strand_id
1 'polypeptide(L)'
;MEENKFNFSEEDERQKLEKDKTVEDKKEAVKQDAKGLFASVRTFLSELLDFREDTDRDATIAAIKGDIAFKGATAWILICSIFVASVGLNANSTAVVIGAMLISPLMGPILGVGMSIAINDIDTLRRSLINLATMIVLSLITAFLFFYLFPLSEDTSELLGRTSPDIRDVLIAFFGGLALIIARTKKGTIASVIFGVAIATALMPPLCTAGYGLAKALSRETAINMQGNVVTGWDYALGAMYLFTINTIFIALATFMVLKVLRFPMLKYANSAKRKRIAQIASILAIIVMIPASFTFVDVLKKSRFESAAKTFISNELETLPNSNYIKKNANPIYDPEGESIIEIIPFGTDEISEDTRKLLEARFNDKDYVPLRNTKLAINQVKNRAVNNLDYMEELRTRDSLDLLSQSQKISYLENRVKSLSRLEKDQIPFQEVAEEVKINYEKLEAITYAKEIKSNFSKIDTLSVFSFKWIDSLSTPESIQKDSKKLGEWLKVKLDKDTIVIKQLK
;
A
#
# COMPACT_ATOMS: atom_id res chain seq x y z
N MET A 1 65.56 -63.06 -29.55
CA MET A 1 64.48 -62.25 -28.95
C MET A 1 64.79 -60.81 -29.32
N GLU A 2 64.19 -60.32 -30.40
CA GLU A 2 64.17 -58.88 -30.70
C GLU A 2 62.75 -58.40 -30.38
N GLU A 3 62.63 -57.60 -29.33
CA GLU A 3 61.35 -57.04 -28.88
C GLU A 3 60.92 -55.90 -29.81
N ASN A 4 59.75 -56.07 -30.43
CA ASN A 4 59.01 -55.00 -31.08
C ASN A 4 58.57 -53.96 -30.04
N LYS A 5 59.22 -52.79 -30.02
CA LYS A 5 58.67 -51.59 -29.36
C LYS A 5 57.55 -51.00 -30.23
N PHE A 6 56.32 -51.46 -29.99
CA PHE A 6 55.11 -50.83 -30.50
C PHE A 6 55.03 -49.37 -29.99
N ASN A 7 54.95 -48.41 -30.91
CA ASN A 7 54.94 -46.98 -30.64
C ASN A 7 53.54 -46.48 -30.24
N PHE A 8 53.03 -46.90 -29.07
CA PHE A 8 51.70 -46.53 -28.57
C PHE A 8 51.54 -45.01 -28.27
N SER A 9 52.64 -44.25 -28.18
CA SER A 9 52.61 -42.83 -27.80
C SER A 9 52.09 -41.90 -28.90
N GLU A 10 52.40 -42.18 -30.18
CA GLU A 10 52.02 -41.28 -31.30
C GLU A 10 50.55 -41.43 -31.70
N GLU A 11 49.98 -42.63 -31.57
CA GLU A 11 48.56 -42.88 -31.81
C GLU A 11 47.67 -42.24 -30.72
N ASP A 12 48.09 -42.33 -29.45
CA ASP A 12 47.38 -41.70 -28.33
C ASP A 12 47.43 -40.16 -28.39
N GLU A 13 48.54 -39.57 -28.86
CA GLU A 13 48.64 -38.13 -29.07
C GLU A 13 47.78 -37.64 -30.24
N ARG A 14 47.74 -38.38 -31.35
CA ARG A 14 46.84 -38.08 -32.48
C ARG A 14 45.36 -38.18 -32.09
N GLN A 15 44.99 -39.22 -31.33
CA GLN A 15 43.62 -39.38 -30.84
C GLN A 15 43.22 -38.29 -29.83
N LYS A 16 44.16 -37.78 -29.01
CA LYS A 16 43.93 -36.62 -28.15
C LYS A 16 43.75 -35.33 -28.96
N LEU A 17 44.60 -35.09 -29.96
CA LEU A 17 44.50 -33.92 -30.84
C LEU A 17 43.18 -33.89 -31.65
N GLU A 18 42.70 -35.04 -32.12
CA GLU A 18 41.40 -35.14 -32.79
C GLU A 18 40.22 -34.99 -31.83
N LYS A 19 40.32 -35.51 -30.59
CA LYS A 19 39.33 -35.27 -29.54
C LYS A 19 39.28 -33.80 -29.11
N ASP A 20 40.42 -33.14 -28.98
CA ASP A 20 40.48 -31.73 -28.60
C ASP A 20 39.90 -30.82 -29.68
N LYS A 21 40.20 -31.10 -30.97
CA LYS A 21 39.56 -30.42 -32.10
C LYS A 21 38.04 -30.63 -32.14
N THR A 22 37.57 -31.86 -31.98
CA THR A 22 36.12 -32.14 -31.97
C THR A 22 35.40 -31.54 -30.74
N VAL A 23 36.10 -31.37 -29.61
CA VAL A 23 35.59 -30.65 -28.44
C VAL A 23 35.57 -29.13 -28.68
N GLU A 24 36.57 -28.58 -29.38
CA GLU A 24 36.58 -27.18 -29.82
C GLU A 24 35.44 -26.88 -30.80
N ASP A 25 35.28 -27.71 -31.84
CA ASP A 25 34.19 -27.58 -32.83
C ASP A 25 32.81 -27.67 -32.18
N LYS A 26 32.64 -28.56 -31.19
CA LYS A 26 31.40 -28.65 -30.38
C LYS A 26 31.18 -27.41 -29.51
N LYS A 27 32.23 -26.85 -28.91
CA LYS A 27 32.15 -25.59 -28.15
C LYS A 27 31.81 -24.41 -29.05
N GLU A 28 32.31 -24.38 -30.28
CA GLU A 28 31.98 -23.36 -31.27
C GLU A 28 30.55 -23.49 -31.78
N ALA A 29 30.08 -24.70 -32.06
CA ALA A 29 28.69 -24.98 -32.42
C ALA A 29 27.73 -24.55 -31.29
N VAL A 30 28.02 -24.91 -30.03
CA VAL A 30 27.21 -24.49 -28.87
C VAL A 30 27.22 -22.96 -28.69
N LYS A 31 28.35 -22.28 -28.98
CA LYS A 31 28.41 -20.81 -28.98
C LYS A 31 27.59 -20.19 -30.13
N GLN A 32 27.56 -20.81 -31.31
CA GLN A 32 26.74 -20.36 -32.43
C GLN A 32 25.25 -20.57 -32.15
N ASP A 33 24.87 -21.72 -31.59
CA ASP A 33 23.49 -22.01 -31.18
C ASP A 33 23.03 -21.07 -30.06
N ALA A 34 23.89 -20.77 -29.08
CA ALA A 34 23.59 -19.77 -28.04
C ALA A 34 23.40 -18.36 -28.61
N LYS A 35 24.19 -17.97 -29.63
CA LYS A 35 24.01 -16.71 -30.36
C LYS A 35 22.71 -16.71 -31.17
N GLY A 36 22.36 -17.82 -31.81
CA GLY A 36 21.10 -18.01 -32.52
C GLY A 36 19.90 -17.90 -31.59
N LEU A 37 19.95 -18.56 -30.44
CA LEU A 37 18.93 -18.48 -29.40
C LEU A 37 18.79 -17.05 -28.87
N PHE A 38 19.89 -16.36 -28.60
CA PHE A 38 19.87 -14.96 -28.17
C PHE A 38 19.28 -14.03 -29.24
N ALA A 39 19.59 -14.26 -30.52
CA ALA A 39 19.00 -13.52 -31.63
C ALA A 39 17.49 -13.77 -31.73
N SER A 40 17.04 -15.04 -31.64
CA SER A 40 15.62 -15.39 -31.63
C SER A 40 14.88 -14.82 -30.42
N VAL A 41 15.46 -14.88 -29.22
CA VAL A 41 14.90 -14.25 -28.01
C VAL A 41 14.83 -12.73 -28.17
N ARG A 42 15.86 -12.10 -28.75
CA ARG A 42 15.84 -10.66 -29.02
C ARG A 42 14.78 -10.27 -30.04
N THR A 43 14.62 -11.02 -31.13
CA THR A 43 13.59 -10.78 -32.14
C THR A 43 12.20 -10.97 -31.54
N PHE A 44 11.98 -12.07 -30.83
CA PHE A 44 10.72 -12.34 -30.12
C PHE A 44 10.37 -11.25 -29.11
N LEU A 45 11.33 -10.81 -28.28
CA LEU A 45 11.14 -9.71 -27.36
C LEU A 45 10.89 -8.38 -28.08
N SER A 46 11.55 -8.13 -29.21
CA SER A 46 11.33 -6.92 -30.01
C SER A 46 9.93 -6.90 -30.62
N GLU A 47 9.45 -8.03 -31.14
CA GLU A 47 8.10 -8.15 -31.71
C GLU A 47 7.03 -8.09 -30.62
N LEU A 48 7.25 -8.74 -29.47
CA LEU A 48 6.33 -8.73 -28.34
C LEU A 48 6.19 -7.33 -27.72
N LEU A 49 7.27 -6.54 -27.70
CA LEU A 49 7.32 -5.22 -27.08
C LEU A 49 7.09 -4.06 -28.06
N ASP A 50 7.08 -4.28 -29.39
CA ASP A 50 6.79 -3.23 -30.37
C ASP A 50 5.27 -3.07 -30.57
N PHE A 51 4.68 -2.07 -29.92
CA PHE A 51 3.26 -1.72 -30.04
C PHE A 51 3.02 -0.46 -30.87
N ARG A 52 3.99 -0.05 -31.70
CA ARG A 52 3.88 1.18 -32.52
C ARG A 52 2.74 1.11 -33.53
N GLU A 53 2.45 -0.06 -34.08
CA GLU A 53 1.37 -0.25 -35.06
C GLU A 53 -0.03 -0.10 -34.42
N ASP A 54 -0.14 -0.45 -33.15
CA ASP A 54 -1.34 -0.32 -32.32
C ASP A 54 -1.55 1.10 -31.77
N THR A 55 -0.70 2.06 -32.13
CA THR A 55 -0.76 3.43 -31.60
C THR A 55 -1.61 4.36 -32.47
N ASP A 56 -2.59 5.05 -31.88
CA ASP A 56 -3.30 6.17 -32.53
C ASP A 56 -2.75 7.52 -32.07
N ARG A 57 -1.89 8.13 -32.87
CA ARG A 57 -1.15 9.34 -32.49
C ARG A 57 -2.06 10.58 -32.39
N ASP A 58 -2.95 10.75 -33.35
CA ASP A 58 -3.77 11.96 -33.43
C ASP A 58 -4.89 11.91 -32.38
N ALA A 59 -5.52 10.74 -32.19
CA ALA A 59 -6.49 10.55 -31.12
C ALA A 59 -5.86 10.75 -29.74
N THR A 60 -4.64 10.27 -29.52
CA THR A 60 -3.91 10.47 -28.26
C THR A 60 -3.67 11.95 -27.98
N ILE A 61 -3.17 12.70 -28.96
CA ILE A 61 -2.92 14.14 -28.80
C ILE A 61 -4.22 14.89 -28.49
N ALA A 62 -5.30 14.58 -29.21
CA ALA A 62 -6.60 15.22 -29.00
C ALA A 62 -7.16 14.89 -27.61
N ALA A 63 -7.06 13.63 -27.17
CA ALA A 63 -7.53 13.19 -25.86
C ALA A 63 -6.78 13.91 -24.72
N ILE A 64 -5.44 13.93 -24.77
CA ILE A 64 -4.64 14.65 -23.76
C ILE A 64 -4.97 16.15 -23.78
N LYS A 65 -5.11 16.78 -24.95
CA LYS A 65 -5.49 18.20 -25.04
C LYS A 65 -6.88 18.49 -24.47
N GLY A 66 -7.82 17.56 -24.61
CA GLY A 66 -9.16 17.63 -24.01
C GLY A 66 -9.09 17.63 -22.47
N ASP A 67 -8.26 16.75 -21.91
CA ASP A 67 -8.14 16.57 -20.46
C ASP A 67 -7.41 17.72 -19.75
N ILE A 68 -6.67 18.57 -20.48
CA ILE A 68 -5.98 19.74 -19.91
C ILE A 68 -6.98 20.81 -19.44
N ALA A 69 -8.19 20.88 -20.01
CA ALA A 69 -9.11 21.97 -19.76
C ALA A 69 -9.71 21.93 -18.35
N PHE A 70 -9.35 22.91 -17.52
CA PHE A 70 -9.89 23.07 -16.16
C PHE A 70 -10.94 24.19 -16.12
N LYS A 71 -12.23 23.86 -16.30
CA LYS A 71 -13.36 24.80 -16.16
C LYS A 71 -14.63 24.09 -15.68
N GLY A 72 -15.45 24.80 -14.89
CA GLY A 72 -16.80 24.35 -14.52
C GLY A 72 -16.81 23.05 -13.71
N ALA A 73 -17.41 22.00 -14.27
CA ALA A 73 -17.59 20.71 -13.60
C ALA A 73 -16.28 20.09 -13.09
N THR A 74 -15.19 20.17 -13.86
CA THR A 74 -13.88 19.61 -13.48
C THR A 74 -13.33 20.22 -12.19
N ALA A 75 -13.60 21.51 -11.94
CA ALA A 75 -13.17 22.18 -10.71
C ALA A 75 -13.97 21.70 -9.49
N TRP A 76 -15.29 21.55 -9.64
CA TRP A 76 -16.14 20.99 -8.59
C TRP A 76 -15.83 19.52 -8.29
N ILE A 77 -15.57 18.72 -9.33
CA ILE A 77 -15.13 17.32 -9.16
C ILE A 77 -13.82 17.28 -8.36
N LEU A 78 -12.86 18.17 -8.68
CA LEU A 78 -11.61 18.27 -7.92
C LEU A 78 -11.88 18.61 -6.45
N ILE A 79 -12.66 19.66 -6.17
CA ILE A 79 -13.02 20.07 -4.79
C ILE A 79 -13.66 18.91 -4.03
N CYS A 80 -14.68 18.27 -4.59
CA CYS A 80 -15.36 17.14 -3.98
C CYS A 80 -14.39 15.96 -3.74
N SER A 81 -13.53 15.65 -4.71
CA SER A 81 -12.53 14.60 -4.56
C SER A 81 -11.56 14.90 -3.41
N ILE A 82 -11.09 16.15 -3.27
CA ILE A 82 -10.17 16.55 -2.19
C ILE A 82 -10.85 16.45 -0.82
N PHE A 83 -12.13 16.79 -0.70
CA PHE A 83 -12.88 16.56 0.53
C PHE A 83 -12.94 15.06 0.88
N VAL A 84 -13.30 14.21 -0.08
CA VAL A 84 -13.38 12.75 0.14
C VAL A 84 -11.99 12.19 0.51
N ALA A 85 -10.93 12.64 -0.15
CA ALA A 85 -9.56 12.23 0.17
C ALA A 85 -9.15 12.69 1.57
N SER A 86 -9.48 13.92 1.96
CA SER A 86 -9.15 14.46 3.30
C SER A 86 -9.91 13.71 4.39
N VAL A 87 -11.17 13.36 4.17
CA VAL A 87 -11.95 12.47 5.06
C VAL A 87 -11.30 11.09 5.13
N GLY A 88 -10.89 10.52 4.00
CA GLY A 88 -10.23 9.21 3.94
C GLY A 88 -8.90 9.18 4.69
N LEU A 89 -8.08 10.23 4.55
CA LEU A 89 -6.81 10.39 5.27
C LEU A 89 -7.03 10.57 6.78
N ASN A 90 -8.03 11.37 7.17
CA ASN A 90 -8.39 11.56 8.57
C ASN A 90 -8.95 10.28 9.21
N ALA A 91 -9.68 9.46 8.44
CA ALA A 91 -10.20 8.17 8.88
C ALA A 91 -9.19 7.01 8.72
N ASN A 92 -7.95 7.29 8.32
CA ASN A 92 -6.91 6.30 8.03
C ASN A 92 -7.39 5.16 7.09
N SER A 93 -8.22 5.50 6.09
CA SER A 93 -8.88 4.55 5.19
C SER A 93 -8.32 4.64 3.77
N THR A 94 -7.35 3.77 3.47
CA THR A 94 -6.68 3.69 2.16
C THR A 94 -7.69 3.47 1.02
N ALA A 95 -8.77 2.71 1.25
CA ALA A 95 -9.78 2.43 0.23
C ALA A 95 -10.55 3.70 -0.20
N VAL A 96 -10.93 4.55 0.75
CA VAL A 96 -11.61 5.82 0.47
C VAL A 96 -10.67 6.79 -0.24
N VAL A 97 -9.41 6.83 0.21
CA VAL A 97 -8.36 7.63 -0.42
C VAL A 97 -8.15 7.21 -1.88
N ILE A 98 -8.06 5.90 -2.16
CA ILE A 98 -7.99 5.36 -3.53
C ILE A 98 -9.21 5.79 -4.35
N GLY A 99 -10.42 5.62 -3.81
CA GLY A 99 -11.66 6.02 -4.49
C GLY A 99 -11.69 7.49 -4.87
N ALA A 100 -11.22 8.38 -4.00
CA ALA A 100 -11.12 9.81 -4.29
C ALA A 100 -10.13 10.10 -5.43
N MET A 101 -9.01 9.38 -5.49
CA MET A 101 -8.02 9.59 -6.53
C MET A 101 -8.50 9.15 -7.92
N LEU A 102 -9.33 8.10 -8.01
CA LEU A 102 -9.93 7.63 -9.28
C LEU A 102 -10.76 8.70 -9.99
N ILE A 103 -11.36 9.58 -9.21
CA ILE A 103 -12.29 10.61 -9.69
C ILE A 103 -11.53 11.91 -10.03
N SER A 104 -10.33 12.10 -9.49
CA SER A 104 -9.61 13.37 -9.56
C SER A 104 -9.03 13.66 -10.96
N PRO A 105 -9.29 14.85 -11.54
CA PRO A 105 -8.82 15.20 -12.88
C PRO A 105 -7.38 15.72 -12.96
N LEU A 106 -6.57 15.59 -11.90
CA LEU A 106 -5.21 16.16 -11.80
C LEU A 106 -4.23 15.71 -12.90
N MET A 107 -4.50 14.56 -13.51
CA MET A 107 -3.64 13.90 -14.49
C MET A 107 -3.55 14.63 -15.84
N GLY A 108 -4.66 15.24 -16.30
CA GLY A 108 -4.75 15.82 -17.63
C GLY A 108 -3.65 16.86 -17.90
N PRO A 109 -3.49 17.89 -17.04
CA PRO A 109 -2.41 18.86 -17.16
C PRO A 109 -1.00 18.26 -17.07
N ILE A 110 -0.77 17.22 -16.25
CA ILE A 110 0.56 16.61 -16.09
C ILE A 110 0.97 15.86 -17.36
N LEU A 111 0.06 15.04 -17.92
CA LEU A 111 0.25 14.42 -19.23
C LEU A 111 0.41 15.48 -20.33
N GLY A 112 -0.35 16.58 -20.23
CA GLY A 112 -0.24 17.73 -21.12
C GLY A 112 1.16 18.36 -21.12
N VAL A 113 1.79 18.52 -19.96
CA VAL A 113 3.18 18.99 -19.83
C VAL A 113 4.14 18.04 -20.53
N GLY A 114 4.10 16.74 -20.19
CA GLY A 114 4.99 15.73 -20.80
C GLY A 114 4.83 15.61 -22.32
N MET A 115 3.58 15.60 -22.79
CA MET A 115 3.26 15.57 -24.22
C MET A 115 3.76 16.81 -24.94
N SER A 116 3.50 18.00 -24.39
CA SER A 116 3.89 19.28 -24.98
C SER A 116 5.40 19.40 -25.16
N ILE A 117 6.17 18.91 -24.19
CA ILE A 117 7.63 18.82 -24.28
C ILE A 117 8.06 17.79 -25.35
N ALA A 118 7.37 16.65 -25.46
CA ALA A 118 7.70 15.62 -26.45
C ALA A 118 7.48 16.09 -27.90
N ILE A 119 6.38 16.81 -28.15
CA ILE A 119 5.97 17.28 -29.49
C ILE A 119 6.41 18.73 -29.80
N ASN A 120 7.08 19.41 -28.86
CA ASN A 120 7.49 20.81 -28.94
C ASN A 120 6.33 21.81 -29.13
N ASP A 121 5.22 21.62 -28.41
CA ASP A 121 4.03 22.50 -28.45
C ASP A 121 3.99 23.43 -27.23
N ILE A 122 4.51 24.65 -27.37
CA ILE A 122 4.65 25.60 -26.25
C ILE A 122 3.31 26.16 -25.76
N ASP A 123 2.33 26.27 -26.66
CA ASP A 123 1.01 26.80 -26.33
C ASP A 123 0.27 25.83 -25.41
N THR A 124 0.34 24.53 -25.73
CA THR A 124 -0.19 23.47 -24.89
C THR A 124 0.61 23.34 -23.60
N LEU A 125 1.93 23.53 -23.62
CA LEU A 125 2.77 23.53 -22.40
C LEU A 125 2.34 24.62 -21.43
N ARG A 126 2.20 25.86 -21.91
CA ARG A 126 1.77 27.01 -21.10
C ARG A 126 0.39 26.78 -20.51
N ARG A 127 -0.56 26.30 -21.32
CA ARG A 127 -1.93 26.00 -20.87
C ARG A 127 -1.93 24.90 -19.80
N SER A 128 -1.13 23.86 -19.98
CA SER A 128 -0.99 22.77 -19.01
C SER A 128 -0.41 23.26 -17.68
N LEU A 129 0.66 24.06 -17.72
CA LEU A 129 1.28 24.61 -16.51
C LEU A 129 0.33 25.54 -15.73
N ILE A 130 -0.41 26.42 -16.42
CA ILE A 130 -1.37 27.32 -15.77
C ILE A 130 -2.51 26.52 -15.11
N ASN A 131 -3.04 25.51 -15.80
CA ASN A 131 -4.12 24.68 -15.25
C ASN A 131 -3.61 23.82 -14.09
N LEU A 132 -2.42 23.23 -14.21
CA LEU A 132 -1.78 22.47 -13.13
C LEU A 132 -1.59 23.34 -11.88
N ALA A 133 -1.04 24.55 -12.03
CA ALA A 133 -0.86 25.48 -10.92
C ALA A 133 -2.20 25.87 -10.27
N THR A 134 -3.22 26.16 -11.10
CA THR A 134 -4.58 26.45 -10.60
C THR A 134 -5.16 25.30 -9.80
N MET A 135 -4.98 24.06 -10.27
CA MET A 135 -5.47 22.86 -9.60
C MET A 135 -4.73 22.59 -8.28
N ILE A 136 -3.42 22.82 -8.23
CA ILE A 136 -2.61 22.72 -7.01
C ILE A 136 -3.13 23.72 -5.97
N VAL A 137 -3.27 24.99 -6.35
CA VAL A 137 -3.75 26.05 -5.45
C VAL A 137 -5.16 25.74 -4.94
N LEU A 138 -6.08 25.37 -5.83
CA LEU A 138 -7.45 25.05 -5.43
C LEU A 138 -7.52 23.84 -4.49
N SER A 139 -6.72 22.80 -4.77
CA SER A 139 -6.67 21.61 -3.93
C SER A 139 -6.07 21.90 -2.55
N LEU A 140 -4.98 22.69 -2.50
CA LEU A 140 -4.37 23.12 -1.25
C LEU A 140 -5.36 23.93 -0.40
N ILE A 141 -6.05 24.91 -1.00
CA ILE A 141 -7.07 25.71 -0.31
C ILE A 141 -8.20 24.82 0.20
N THR A 142 -8.66 23.86 -0.61
CA THR A 142 -9.76 22.96 -0.23
C THR A 142 -9.38 22.05 0.93
N ALA A 143 -8.21 21.40 0.85
CA ALA A 143 -7.70 20.54 1.92
C ALA A 143 -7.42 21.35 3.19
N PHE A 144 -6.80 22.52 3.05
CA PHE A 144 -6.57 23.45 4.16
C PHE A 144 -7.89 23.84 4.86
N LEU A 145 -8.91 24.26 4.09
CA LEU A 145 -10.21 24.62 4.65
C LEU A 145 -10.88 23.46 5.37
N PHE A 146 -10.78 22.24 4.81
CA PHE A 146 -11.31 21.05 5.46
C PHE A 146 -10.65 20.81 6.82
N PHE A 147 -9.33 20.70 6.88
CA PHE A 147 -8.62 20.41 8.14
C PHE A 147 -8.65 21.57 9.14
N TYR A 148 -8.79 22.80 8.67
CA TYR A 148 -8.96 23.96 9.52
C TYR A 148 -10.36 24.03 10.15
N LEU A 149 -11.41 23.71 9.38
CA LEU A 149 -12.81 23.75 9.88
C LEU A 149 -13.20 22.50 10.67
N PHE A 150 -12.63 21.34 10.33
CA PHE A 150 -12.89 20.06 10.97
C PHE A 150 -11.61 19.56 11.67
N PRO A 151 -11.29 20.07 12.88
CA PRO A 151 -10.14 19.63 13.66
C PRO A 151 -10.41 18.24 14.27
N LEU A 152 -10.44 17.21 13.42
CA LEU A 152 -10.55 15.80 13.81
C LEU A 152 -9.16 15.11 13.81
N SER A 153 -8.11 15.92 13.96
CA SER A 153 -6.75 15.66 13.49
C SER A 153 -5.87 14.90 14.50
N GLU A 154 -6.05 13.58 14.62
CA GLU A 154 -4.93 12.73 15.06
C GLU A 154 -3.95 12.55 13.90
N ASP A 155 -2.64 12.53 14.18
CA ASP A 155 -1.60 12.26 13.18
C ASP A 155 -1.74 10.80 12.69
N THR A 156 -2.50 10.59 11.61
CA THR A 156 -2.73 9.25 11.05
C THR A 156 -1.50 8.75 10.31
N SER A 157 -1.30 7.43 10.32
CA SER A 157 -0.21 6.79 9.58
C SER A 157 -0.23 7.10 8.08
N GLU A 158 -1.42 7.22 7.49
CA GLU A 158 -1.59 7.57 6.07
C GLU A 158 -1.21 9.04 5.77
N LEU A 159 -1.34 9.97 6.73
CA LEU A 159 -0.83 11.33 6.58
C LEU A 159 0.70 11.36 6.71
N LEU A 160 1.22 10.78 7.80
CA LEU A 160 2.66 10.78 8.10
C LEU A 160 3.48 10.11 7.00
N GLY A 161 2.96 9.03 6.41
CA GLY A 161 3.61 8.31 5.31
C GLY A 161 3.78 9.11 4.02
N ARG A 162 3.19 10.31 3.90
CA ARG A 162 3.18 11.14 2.68
C ARG A 162 3.96 12.45 2.81
N THR A 163 4.82 12.51 3.81
CA THR A 163 5.55 13.72 4.23
C THR A 163 7.01 13.71 3.83
N SER A 164 7.53 12.54 3.44
CA SER A 164 8.90 12.40 2.97
C SER A 164 8.92 11.53 1.71
N PRO A 165 9.72 11.89 0.70
CA PRO A 165 9.80 11.09 -0.51
C PRO A 165 10.59 9.80 -0.29
N ASP A 166 10.04 8.71 -0.81
CA ASP A 166 10.65 7.39 -0.84
C ASP A 166 10.98 6.99 -2.29
N ILE A 167 11.98 6.12 -2.46
CA ILE A 167 12.33 5.55 -3.76
C ILE A 167 11.13 4.78 -4.35
N ARG A 168 10.32 4.18 -3.47
CA ARG A 168 9.10 3.47 -3.85
C ARG A 168 8.10 4.39 -4.54
N ASP A 169 7.90 5.61 -4.03
CA ASP A 169 6.99 6.59 -4.65
C ASP A 169 7.48 6.99 -6.04
N VAL A 170 8.80 7.20 -6.19
CA VAL A 170 9.40 7.56 -7.48
C VAL A 170 9.22 6.46 -8.53
N LEU A 171 9.47 5.21 -8.14
CA LEU A 171 9.28 4.05 -9.02
C LEU A 171 7.80 3.89 -9.41
N ILE A 172 6.89 4.04 -8.44
CA ILE A 172 5.44 3.98 -8.69
C ILE A 172 5.01 5.11 -9.65
N ALA A 173 5.48 6.34 -9.44
CA ALA A 173 5.14 7.48 -10.29
C ALA A 173 5.67 7.28 -11.73
N PHE A 174 6.91 6.79 -11.88
CA PHE A 174 7.51 6.56 -13.19
C PHE A 174 6.81 5.42 -13.95
N PHE A 175 6.70 4.23 -13.36
CA PHE A 175 6.08 3.08 -14.02
C PHE A 175 4.55 3.24 -14.17
N GLY A 176 3.89 3.89 -13.22
CA GLY A 176 2.48 4.29 -13.34
C GLY A 176 2.28 5.26 -14.50
N GLY A 177 3.15 6.27 -14.62
CA GLY A 177 3.17 7.19 -15.77
C GLY A 177 3.39 6.47 -17.10
N LEU A 178 4.31 5.51 -17.16
CA LEU A 178 4.55 4.68 -18.36
C LEU A 178 3.29 3.86 -18.72
N ALA A 179 2.72 3.15 -17.76
CA ALA A 179 1.52 2.34 -17.98
C ALA A 179 0.35 3.20 -18.48
N LEU A 180 0.18 4.39 -17.91
CA LEU A 180 -0.88 5.33 -18.27
C LEU A 180 -0.74 5.82 -19.72
N ILE A 181 0.45 6.29 -20.12
CA ILE A 181 0.65 6.81 -21.48
C ILE A 181 0.62 5.66 -22.52
N ILE A 182 1.15 4.48 -22.18
CA ILE A 182 1.05 3.28 -23.04
C ILE A 182 -0.43 2.91 -23.23
N ALA A 183 -1.20 2.86 -22.14
CA ALA A 183 -2.63 2.60 -22.23
C ALA A 183 -3.34 3.66 -23.09
N ARG A 184 -3.01 4.95 -22.92
CA ARG A 184 -3.62 6.07 -23.66
C ARG A 184 -3.28 6.06 -25.15
N THR A 185 -2.11 5.54 -25.52
CA THR A 185 -1.65 5.47 -26.91
C THR A 185 -2.26 4.30 -27.69
N LYS A 186 -2.74 3.26 -26.99
CA LYS A 186 -3.35 2.08 -27.59
C LYS A 186 -4.67 2.40 -28.33
N LYS A 187 -4.81 1.89 -29.55
CA LYS A 187 -6.05 1.91 -30.35
C LYS A 187 -7.17 1.13 -29.66
N GLY A 188 -8.39 1.69 -29.68
CA GLY A 188 -9.61 1.05 -29.17
C GLY A 188 -10.08 1.55 -27.80
N THR A 189 -11.18 0.99 -27.31
CA THR A 189 -11.77 1.36 -26.02
C THR A 189 -10.92 0.82 -24.88
N ILE A 190 -10.20 1.71 -24.20
CA ILE A 190 -9.38 1.36 -23.04
C ILE A 190 -10.30 1.11 -21.83
N ALA A 191 -10.04 0.05 -21.07
CA ALA A 191 -10.70 -0.20 -19.80
C ALA A 191 -10.45 0.96 -18.83
N SER A 192 -11.52 1.60 -18.37
CA SER A 192 -11.52 2.70 -17.38
C SER A 192 -10.72 2.38 -16.11
N VAL A 193 -10.50 1.10 -15.81
CA VAL A 193 -9.79 0.57 -14.65
C VAL A 193 -8.27 0.81 -14.70
N ILE A 194 -7.63 0.83 -15.88
CA ILE A 194 -6.18 1.02 -16.01
C ILE A 194 -5.79 2.45 -15.60
N PHE A 195 -6.65 3.42 -15.94
CA PHE A 195 -6.56 4.77 -15.45
C PHE A 195 -6.55 4.74 -13.93
N GLY A 196 -7.50 4.07 -13.30
CA GLY A 196 -7.62 4.07 -11.86
C GLY A 196 -6.39 3.65 -11.04
N VAL A 197 -5.74 2.56 -11.44
CA VAL A 197 -4.62 1.97 -10.67
C VAL A 197 -3.33 2.77 -10.84
N ALA A 198 -3.05 3.27 -12.05
CA ALA A 198 -1.87 4.10 -12.31
C ALA A 198 -2.03 5.53 -11.77
N ILE A 199 -3.28 6.01 -11.68
CA ILE A 199 -3.62 7.39 -11.32
C ILE A 199 -3.48 7.66 -9.82
N ALA A 200 -3.83 6.68 -9.01
CA ALA A 200 -4.30 6.95 -7.68
C ALA A 200 -3.16 7.31 -6.71
N THR A 201 -2.12 6.48 -6.67
CA THR A 201 -1.31 6.29 -5.47
C THR A 201 -0.35 7.43 -5.13
N ALA A 202 -0.01 8.32 -6.06
CA ALA A 202 1.17 9.19 -5.93
C ALA A 202 0.89 10.70 -5.80
N LEU A 203 -0.26 11.22 -6.26
CA LEU A 203 -0.44 12.68 -6.41
C LEU A 203 -1.40 13.32 -5.39
N MET A 204 -2.54 12.67 -5.14
CA MET A 204 -3.59 13.30 -4.33
C MET A 204 -3.28 13.34 -2.82
N PRO A 205 -2.76 12.26 -2.19
CA PRO A 205 -2.44 12.29 -0.76
C PRO A 205 -1.38 13.30 -0.39
N PRO A 206 -0.25 13.44 -1.11
CA PRO A 206 0.73 14.47 -0.77
C PRO A 206 0.15 15.88 -0.86
N LEU A 207 -0.76 16.14 -1.81
CA LEU A 207 -1.41 17.45 -1.92
C LEU A 207 -2.38 17.72 -0.76
N CYS A 208 -3.15 16.72 -0.32
CA CYS A 208 -4.02 16.83 0.85
C CYS A 208 -3.22 16.95 2.15
N THR A 209 -2.13 16.19 2.27
CA THR A 209 -1.18 16.23 3.39
C THR A 209 -0.47 17.59 3.45
N ALA A 210 -0.19 18.20 2.30
CA ALA A 210 0.33 19.56 2.25
C ALA A 210 -0.69 20.59 2.76
N GLY A 211 -1.97 20.45 2.37
CA GLY A 211 -3.06 21.27 2.92
C GLY A 211 -3.25 21.09 4.43
N TYR A 212 -3.12 19.85 4.92
CA TYR A 212 -3.10 19.53 6.35
C TYR A 212 -1.94 20.20 7.09
N GLY A 213 -0.72 20.11 6.56
CA GLY A 213 0.46 20.77 7.11
C GLY A 213 0.29 22.28 7.20
N LEU A 214 -0.28 22.91 6.16
CA LEU A 214 -0.62 24.34 6.18
C LEU A 214 -1.67 24.69 7.24
N ALA A 215 -2.68 23.83 7.45
CA ALA A 215 -3.68 24.03 8.49
C ALA A 215 -3.05 23.98 9.89
N LYS A 216 -2.21 22.99 10.17
CA LYS A 216 -1.43 22.89 11.42
C LYS A 216 -0.49 24.08 11.61
N ALA A 217 0.19 24.51 10.55
CA ALA A 217 1.10 25.66 10.59
C ALA A 217 0.38 26.96 10.99
N LEU A 218 -0.84 27.18 10.49
CA LEU A 218 -1.65 28.34 10.84
C LEU A 218 -2.17 28.27 12.29
N SER A 219 -2.59 27.08 12.74
CA SER A 219 -3.05 26.85 14.11
C SER A 219 -1.91 26.88 15.16
N ARG A 220 -0.66 27.11 14.75
CA ARG A 220 0.57 27.05 15.58
C ARG A 220 0.72 25.73 16.34
N GLU A 221 0.13 24.67 15.82
CA GLU A 221 0.18 23.37 16.45
C GLU A 221 1.50 22.70 16.10
N THR A 222 2.24 22.27 17.12
CA THR A 222 3.53 21.60 16.96
C THR A 222 3.30 20.11 17.13
N ALA A 223 3.78 19.30 16.18
CA ALA A 223 3.57 17.86 16.19
C ALA A 223 4.92 17.14 16.27
N ILE A 224 4.91 15.93 16.81
CA ILE A 224 6.11 15.09 16.90
C ILE A 224 6.07 14.13 15.71
N ASN A 225 7.11 14.10 14.87
CA ASN A 225 7.16 13.13 13.78
C ASN A 225 7.42 11.71 14.32
N MET A 226 7.35 10.72 13.44
CA MET A 226 7.61 9.30 13.78
C MET A 226 9.03 9.06 14.34
N GLN A 227 9.95 10.02 14.18
CA GLN A 227 11.33 10.01 14.64
C GLN A 227 11.54 10.76 15.97
N GLY A 228 10.48 11.26 16.63
CA GLY A 228 10.56 11.91 17.95
C GLY A 228 11.00 13.38 17.92
N ASN A 229 11.14 13.99 16.74
CA ASN A 229 11.53 15.38 16.60
C ASN A 229 10.31 16.30 16.60
N VAL A 230 10.47 17.51 17.16
CA VAL A 230 9.47 18.57 17.08
C VAL A 230 9.44 19.10 15.65
N VAL A 231 8.34 18.83 14.95
CA VAL A 231 8.16 19.18 13.55
C VAL A 231 7.06 20.22 13.43
N THR A 232 7.32 21.27 12.66
CA THR A 232 6.35 22.32 12.42
C THR A 232 5.37 21.91 11.32
N GLY A 233 4.15 22.47 11.31
CA GLY A 233 3.22 22.25 10.19
C GLY A 233 3.81 22.62 8.81
N TRP A 234 4.79 23.52 8.78
CA TRP A 234 5.53 23.89 7.57
C TRP A 234 6.37 22.75 7.02
N ASP A 235 7.02 21.97 7.88
CA ASP A 235 7.84 20.84 7.45
C ASP A 235 6.96 19.74 6.82
N TYR A 236 5.78 19.48 7.42
CA TYR A 236 4.77 18.60 6.84
C TYR A 236 4.32 19.08 5.45
N ALA A 237 4.04 20.38 5.32
CA ALA A 237 3.59 20.96 4.06
C ALA A 237 4.67 20.90 2.98
N LEU A 238 5.91 21.28 3.32
CA LEU A 238 7.04 21.29 2.39
C LEU A 238 7.43 19.89 1.94
N GLY A 239 7.51 18.93 2.87
CA GLY A 239 7.84 17.55 2.56
C GLY A 239 6.80 16.89 1.65
N ALA A 240 5.51 17.11 1.91
CA ALA A 240 4.43 16.59 1.08
C ALA A 240 4.37 17.27 -0.31
N MET A 241 4.61 18.59 -0.39
CA MET A 241 4.73 19.30 -1.67
C MET A 241 5.96 18.85 -2.47
N TYR A 242 7.06 18.52 -1.80
CA TYR A 242 8.25 17.99 -2.44
C TYR A 242 7.95 16.62 -3.06
N LEU A 243 7.32 15.71 -2.32
CA LEU A 243 6.85 14.42 -2.83
C LEU A 243 5.90 14.57 -4.03
N PHE A 244 4.91 15.47 -3.94
CA PHE A 244 4.01 15.77 -5.07
C PHE A 244 4.76 16.23 -6.33
N THR A 245 5.73 17.12 -6.15
CA THR A 245 6.51 17.70 -7.25
C THR A 245 7.35 16.65 -7.93
N ILE A 246 8.03 15.80 -7.16
CA ILE A 246 8.82 14.68 -7.68
C ILE A 246 7.93 13.74 -8.50
N ASN A 247 6.79 13.32 -7.95
CA ASN A 247 5.88 12.40 -8.62
C ASN A 247 5.35 13.00 -9.93
N THR A 248 5.01 14.29 -9.92
CA THR A 248 4.58 15.03 -11.13
C THR A 248 5.67 15.05 -12.20
N ILE A 249 6.93 15.28 -11.82
CA ILE A 249 8.06 15.30 -12.76
C ILE A 249 8.29 13.91 -13.37
N PHE A 250 8.27 12.84 -12.57
CA PHE A 250 8.48 11.48 -13.07
C PHE A 250 7.36 11.00 -14.00
N ILE A 251 6.11 11.40 -13.75
CA ILE A 251 4.98 11.11 -14.66
C ILE A 251 5.15 11.88 -15.98
N ALA A 252 5.52 13.16 -15.93
CA ALA A 252 5.79 13.95 -17.13
C ALA A 252 6.98 13.40 -17.94
N LEU A 253 8.03 12.94 -17.26
CA LEU A 253 9.20 12.27 -17.85
C LEU A 253 8.81 10.97 -18.55
N ALA A 254 8.03 10.11 -17.89
CA ALA A 254 7.52 8.87 -18.46
C ALA A 254 6.70 9.12 -19.74
N THR A 255 5.82 10.13 -19.67
CA THR A 255 5.02 10.58 -20.83
C THR A 255 5.92 11.05 -21.98
N PHE A 256 6.92 11.89 -21.67
CA PHE A 256 7.88 12.35 -22.67
C PHE A 256 8.63 11.20 -23.34
N MET A 257 9.12 10.25 -22.54
CA MET A 257 9.91 9.11 -23.00
C MET A 257 9.11 8.22 -23.95
N VAL A 258 7.88 7.83 -23.57
CA VAL A 258 7.04 6.97 -24.42
C VAL A 258 6.69 7.65 -25.73
N LEU A 259 6.26 8.91 -25.70
CA LEU A 259 5.92 9.64 -26.93
C LEU A 259 7.12 9.84 -27.87
N LYS A 260 8.33 9.99 -27.30
CA LYS A 260 9.57 9.99 -28.10
C LYS A 260 9.89 8.62 -28.69
N VAL A 261 9.76 7.54 -27.91
CA VAL A 261 9.97 6.15 -28.38
C VAL A 261 8.99 5.77 -29.49
N LEU A 262 7.74 6.24 -29.40
CA LEU A 262 6.68 6.08 -30.40
C LEU A 262 6.79 7.05 -31.59
N ARG A 263 7.77 7.95 -31.58
CA ARG A 263 8.07 8.91 -32.65
C ARG A 263 6.86 9.78 -33.02
N PHE A 264 6.20 10.36 -32.03
CA PHE A 264 5.10 11.31 -32.26
C PHE A 264 5.58 12.50 -33.11
N PRO A 265 4.77 12.96 -34.09
CA PRO A 265 5.14 14.07 -34.96
C PRO A 265 5.26 15.36 -34.15
N MET A 266 6.34 16.11 -34.37
CA MET A 266 6.49 17.44 -33.75
C MET A 266 5.51 18.42 -34.40
N LEU A 267 4.93 19.30 -33.59
CA LEU A 267 3.99 20.31 -34.07
C LEU A 267 4.71 21.24 -35.08
N LYS A 268 4.22 21.28 -36.32
CA LYS A 268 4.77 22.15 -37.37
C LYS A 268 4.15 23.54 -37.24
N TYR A 269 4.87 24.47 -36.64
CA TYR A 269 4.53 25.89 -36.73
C TYR A 269 4.78 26.40 -38.14
N ALA A 270 3.84 27.17 -38.71
CA ALA A 270 3.92 27.71 -40.07
C ALA A 270 5.15 28.59 -40.33
N ASN A 271 5.83 29.07 -39.28
CA ASN A 271 6.92 30.04 -39.37
C ASN A 271 8.26 29.42 -38.92
N SER A 272 9.21 29.24 -39.85
CA SER A 272 10.45 28.44 -39.66
C SER A 272 11.37 28.98 -38.52
N ALA A 273 11.49 30.31 -38.39
CA ALA A 273 12.28 30.93 -37.33
C ALA A 273 11.62 30.78 -35.94
N LYS A 274 10.29 30.90 -35.86
CA LYS A 274 9.54 30.62 -34.62
C LYS A 274 9.63 29.14 -34.25
N ARG A 275 9.57 28.23 -35.23
CA ARG A 275 9.72 26.78 -35.03
C ARG A 275 11.04 26.43 -34.35
N LYS A 276 12.17 26.97 -34.83
CA LYS A 276 13.50 26.69 -34.25
C LYS A 276 13.60 27.20 -32.81
N ARG A 277 13.13 28.44 -32.54
CA ARG A 277 13.11 29.01 -31.19
C ARG A 277 12.22 28.23 -30.24
N ILE A 278 11.02 27.83 -30.67
CA ILE A 278 10.08 27.06 -29.85
C ILE A 278 10.63 25.67 -29.53
N ALA A 279 11.22 24.98 -30.51
CA ALA A 279 11.87 23.69 -30.27
C ALA A 279 13.07 23.80 -29.30
N GLN A 280 13.85 24.89 -29.39
CA GLN A 280 14.94 25.17 -28.44
C GLN A 280 14.39 25.42 -27.03
N ILE A 281 13.36 26.25 -26.88
CA ILE A 281 12.71 26.53 -25.58
C ILE A 281 12.16 25.25 -24.96
N ALA A 282 11.44 24.42 -25.72
CA ALA A 282 10.91 23.15 -25.25
C ALA A 282 12.03 22.17 -24.83
N SER A 283 13.13 22.13 -25.59
CA SER A 283 14.29 21.28 -25.25
C SER A 283 15.03 21.76 -24.00
N ILE A 284 15.18 23.08 -23.84
CA ILE A 284 15.77 23.68 -22.63
C ILE A 284 14.91 23.38 -21.41
N LEU A 285 13.58 23.57 -21.52
CA LEU A 285 12.64 23.22 -20.46
C LEU A 285 12.70 21.74 -20.09
N ALA A 286 12.83 20.84 -21.07
CA ALA A 286 13.02 19.42 -20.82
C ALA A 286 14.28 19.15 -19.97
N ILE A 287 15.40 19.77 -20.32
CA ILE A 287 16.67 19.64 -19.60
C ILE A 287 16.54 20.18 -18.17
N ILE A 288 15.93 21.36 -18.03
CA ILE A 288 15.68 22.00 -16.72
C ILE A 288 14.87 21.11 -15.80
N VAL A 289 13.91 20.33 -16.32
CA VAL A 289 13.10 19.40 -15.52
C VAL A 289 13.85 18.08 -15.24
N MET A 290 14.61 17.56 -16.21
CA MET A 290 15.30 16.28 -16.09
C MET A 290 16.47 16.29 -15.10
N ILE A 291 17.23 17.39 -15.05
CA ILE A 291 18.40 17.52 -14.18
C ILE A 291 18.03 17.37 -12.69
N PRO A 292 17.14 18.19 -12.10
CA PRO A 292 16.77 18.09 -10.69
C PRO A 292 16.06 16.77 -10.37
N ALA A 293 15.29 16.20 -11.30
CA ALA A 293 14.68 14.88 -11.14
C ALA A 293 15.74 13.78 -10.97
N SER A 294 16.81 13.85 -11.77
CA SER A 294 17.91 12.89 -11.72
C SER A 294 18.69 12.99 -10.42
N PHE A 295 18.98 14.22 -9.96
CA PHE A 295 19.61 14.43 -8.64
C PHE A 295 18.74 13.90 -7.51
N THR A 296 17.45 14.27 -7.50
CA THR A 296 16.50 13.82 -6.49
C THR A 296 16.39 12.30 -6.45
N PHE A 297 16.36 11.63 -7.61
CA PHE A 297 16.35 10.18 -7.67
C PHE A 297 17.60 9.57 -7.02
N VAL A 298 18.77 10.13 -7.31
CA VAL A 298 20.02 9.66 -6.69
C VAL A 298 19.99 9.88 -5.19
N ASP A 299 19.49 11.01 -4.70
CA ASP A 299 19.44 11.33 -3.27
C ASP A 299 18.48 10.42 -2.51
N VAL A 300 17.28 10.23 -3.05
CA VAL A 300 16.28 9.31 -2.49
C VAL A 300 16.78 7.86 -2.53
N LEU A 301 17.50 7.47 -3.58
CA LEU A 301 18.12 6.14 -3.68
C LEU A 301 19.24 5.96 -2.65
N LYS A 302 20.09 6.97 -2.44
CA LYS A 302 21.14 6.94 -1.41
C LYS A 302 20.52 6.82 -0.01
N LYS A 303 19.52 7.65 0.30
CA LYS A 303 18.77 7.62 1.56
C LYS A 303 18.17 6.23 1.80
N SER A 304 17.47 5.68 0.82
CA SER A 304 16.86 4.34 0.94
C SER A 304 17.89 3.23 1.17
N ARG A 305 19.04 3.30 0.48
CA ARG A 305 20.16 2.35 0.70
C ARG A 305 20.77 2.49 2.08
N PHE A 306 20.93 3.72 2.57
CA PHE A 306 21.40 4.00 3.93
C PHE A 306 20.43 3.42 4.97
N GLU A 307 19.13 3.73 4.88
CA GLU A 307 18.12 3.24 5.82
C GLU A 307 18.05 1.71 5.83
N SER A 308 18.13 1.07 4.66
CA SER A 308 18.17 -0.40 4.56
C SER A 308 19.44 -0.99 5.19
N ALA A 309 20.60 -0.37 4.97
CA ALA A 309 21.86 -0.80 5.56
C ALA A 309 21.87 -0.58 7.08
N ALA A 310 21.38 0.56 7.56
CA ALA A 310 21.25 0.88 8.98
C ALA A 310 20.32 -0.10 9.69
N LYS A 311 19.18 -0.44 9.08
CA LYS A 311 18.27 -1.47 9.62
C LYS A 311 18.94 -2.85 9.71
N THR A 312 19.72 -3.21 8.71
CA THR A 312 20.49 -4.48 8.68
C THR A 312 21.59 -4.48 9.74
N PHE A 313 22.27 -3.35 9.93
CA PHE A 313 23.27 -3.17 10.98
C PHE A 313 22.64 -3.26 12.38
N ILE A 314 21.55 -2.52 12.62
CA ILE A 314 20.82 -2.52 13.90
C ILE A 314 20.34 -3.94 14.25
N SER A 315 19.82 -4.68 13.26
CA SER A 315 19.31 -6.03 13.49
C SER A 315 20.40 -7.06 13.79
N ASN A 316 21.52 -7.04 13.05
CA ASN A 316 22.56 -8.05 13.17
C ASN A 316 23.61 -7.72 14.25
N GLU A 317 24.11 -6.47 14.28
CA GLU A 317 25.29 -6.10 15.08
C GLU A 317 24.93 -5.71 16.52
N LEU A 318 23.71 -5.22 16.76
CA LEU A 318 23.28 -4.84 18.10
C LEU A 318 22.69 -6.01 18.90
N GLU A 319 22.59 -7.21 18.32
CA GLU A 319 22.01 -8.38 18.99
C GLU A 319 22.79 -8.80 20.24
N THR A 320 24.12 -8.61 20.21
CA THR A 320 25.03 -9.02 21.28
C THR A 320 25.07 -8.03 22.46
N LEU A 321 24.38 -6.88 22.36
CA LEU A 321 24.35 -5.89 23.43
C LEU A 321 23.33 -6.27 24.53
N PRO A 322 23.58 -5.89 25.80
CA PRO A 322 22.59 -6.03 26.86
C PRO A 322 21.32 -5.25 26.48
N ASN A 323 20.16 -5.83 26.77
CA ASN A 323 18.85 -5.25 26.43
C ASN A 323 18.70 -4.89 24.92
N SER A 324 19.32 -5.67 24.03
CA SER A 324 19.35 -5.43 22.58
C SER A 324 17.97 -5.19 21.96
N ASN A 325 16.92 -5.85 22.44
CA ASN A 325 15.56 -5.63 21.96
C ASN A 325 15.07 -4.20 22.18
N TYR A 326 15.40 -3.58 23.32
CA TYR A 326 15.07 -2.17 23.59
C TYR A 326 15.90 -1.25 22.69
N ILE A 327 17.20 -1.52 22.60
CA ILE A 327 18.16 -0.75 21.81
C ILE A 327 17.75 -0.75 20.33
N LYS A 328 17.44 -1.92 19.75
CA LYS A 328 16.99 -2.08 18.35
C LYS A 328 15.70 -1.32 18.07
N LYS A 329 14.77 -1.30 19.03
CA LYS A 329 13.47 -0.63 18.87
C LYS A 329 13.58 0.90 18.92
N ASN A 330 14.52 1.43 19.71
CA ASN A 330 14.70 2.87 19.90
C ASN A 330 15.89 3.45 19.10
N ALA A 331 16.57 2.63 18.30
CA ALA A 331 17.64 3.12 17.42
C ALA A 331 17.05 4.00 16.31
N ASN A 332 17.61 5.19 16.13
CA ASN A 332 17.13 6.19 15.19
C ASN A 332 18.22 6.49 14.15
N PRO A 333 18.11 5.96 12.92
CA PRO A 333 19.02 6.30 11.84
C PRO A 333 18.66 7.65 11.23
N ILE A 334 19.59 8.60 11.29
CA ILE A 334 19.45 9.96 10.76
C ILE A 334 20.38 10.08 9.54
N TYR A 335 19.79 10.19 8.36
CA TYR A 335 20.53 10.38 7.12
C TYR A 335 20.78 11.87 6.87
N ASP A 336 22.05 12.23 6.69
CA ASP A 336 22.47 13.57 6.26
C ASP A 336 23.10 13.47 4.84
N PRO A 337 22.51 14.12 3.83
CA PRO A 337 23.03 14.10 2.46
C PRO A 337 24.31 14.94 2.23
N GLU A 338 24.56 15.97 3.05
CA GLU A 338 25.72 16.87 2.90
C GLU A 338 26.76 16.69 4.02
N GLY A 339 26.37 16.08 5.14
CA GLY A 339 27.21 15.84 6.31
C GLY A 339 27.52 14.36 6.61
N GLU A 340 27.90 14.10 7.86
CA GLU A 340 28.03 12.74 8.41
C GLU A 340 26.66 12.25 8.86
N SER A 341 26.24 11.10 8.35
CA SER A 341 25.00 10.46 8.82
C SER A 341 25.21 9.93 10.24
N ILE A 342 24.14 9.83 11.03
CA ILE A 342 24.23 9.44 12.44
C ILE A 342 23.29 8.26 12.70
N ILE A 343 23.78 7.21 13.34
CA ILE A 343 22.92 6.19 13.95
C ILE A 343 22.88 6.49 15.45
N GLU A 344 21.75 7.00 15.92
CA GLU A 344 21.54 7.26 17.34
C GLU A 344 21.04 5.99 18.03
N ILE A 345 21.69 5.64 19.13
CA ILE A 345 21.36 4.49 19.96
C ILE A 345 21.15 4.96 21.40
N ILE A 346 20.06 4.52 22.01
CA ILE A 346 19.70 4.80 23.40
C ILE A 346 19.79 3.48 24.19
N PRO A 347 20.80 3.30 25.06
CA PRO A 347 20.90 2.12 25.92
C PRO A 347 19.79 2.10 26.97
N PHE A 348 19.39 0.90 27.38
CA PHE A 348 18.36 0.73 28.42
C PHE A 348 18.98 0.91 29.80
N GLY A 349 18.36 1.70 30.66
CA GLY A 349 18.80 1.75 32.04
C GLY A 349 20.29 2.15 32.17
N THR A 350 20.94 1.72 33.25
CA THR A 350 22.32 2.10 33.59
C THR A 350 23.36 1.45 32.67
N ASP A 351 22.94 0.75 31.63
CA ASP A 351 23.84 0.08 30.69
C ASP A 351 24.71 1.14 30.02
N GLU A 352 26.02 1.05 30.26
CA GLU A 352 27.00 1.90 29.63
C GLU A 352 27.64 1.12 28.47
N ILE A 353 27.58 1.70 27.27
CA ILE A 353 28.32 1.16 26.13
C ILE A 353 29.70 1.80 26.17
N SER A 354 30.73 0.97 26.34
CA SER A 354 32.12 1.42 26.39
C SER A 354 32.53 2.09 25.07
N GLU A 355 33.46 3.05 25.13
CA GLU A 355 34.00 3.68 23.91
C GLU A 355 34.71 2.67 23.00
N ASP A 356 35.24 1.57 23.55
CA ASP A 356 35.85 0.50 22.76
C ASP A 356 34.80 -0.29 21.97
N THR A 357 33.66 -0.62 22.60
CA THR A 357 32.51 -1.24 21.93
C THR A 357 31.95 -0.31 20.84
N ARG A 358 31.86 0.99 21.11
CA ARG A 358 31.45 1.98 20.12
C ARG A 358 32.39 2.00 18.91
N LYS A 359 33.70 2.10 19.12
CA LYS A 359 34.69 2.09 18.03
C LYS A 359 34.65 0.79 17.23
N LEU A 360 34.46 -0.35 17.90
CA LEU A 360 34.30 -1.63 17.23
C LEU A 360 33.07 -1.63 16.32
N LEU A 361 31.92 -1.16 16.82
CA LEU A 361 30.68 -1.05 16.05
C LEU A 361 30.83 -0.06 14.88
N GLU A 362 31.45 1.10 15.08
CA GLU A 362 31.76 2.06 14.02
C GLU A 362 32.71 1.46 12.96
N ALA A 363 33.67 0.63 13.36
CA ALA A 363 34.55 -0.05 12.41
C ALA A 363 33.78 -0.98 11.46
N ARG A 364 32.68 -1.60 11.93
CA ARG A 364 31.83 -2.47 11.10
C ARG A 364 31.11 -1.71 9.98
N PHE A 365 30.96 -0.38 10.07
CA PHE A 365 30.42 0.42 8.96
C PHE A 365 31.28 0.34 7.69
N ASN A 366 32.54 -0.06 7.81
CA ASN A 366 33.44 -0.26 6.67
C ASN A 366 33.33 -1.64 6.01
N ASP A 367 32.60 -2.58 6.61
CA ASP A 367 32.41 -3.93 6.07
C ASP A 367 31.68 -3.91 4.72
N LYS A 368 31.88 -4.97 3.93
CA LYS A 368 31.29 -5.09 2.58
C LYS A 368 29.76 -5.13 2.59
N ASP A 369 29.17 -5.55 3.71
CA ASP A 369 27.72 -5.65 3.87
C ASP A 369 27.08 -4.29 4.24
N TYR A 370 27.90 -3.32 4.69
CA TYR A 370 27.46 -2.02 5.19
C TYR A 370 28.04 -0.84 4.42
N VAL A 371 28.41 -1.01 3.14
CA VAL A 371 28.99 0.05 2.28
C VAL A 371 28.24 1.40 2.35
N PRO A 372 26.89 1.46 2.40
CA PRO A 372 26.17 2.72 2.55
C PRO A 372 26.40 3.46 3.87
N LEU A 373 26.96 2.81 4.90
CA LEU A 373 27.22 3.37 6.23
C LEU A 373 28.63 3.96 6.39
N ARG A 374 29.50 3.90 5.38
CA ARG A 374 30.92 4.31 5.49
C ARG A 374 31.15 5.76 5.97
N ASN A 375 30.20 6.65 5.73
CA ASN A 375 30.25 8.05 6.20
C ASN A 375 29.22 8.27 7.33
N THR A 376 29.21 7.37 8.31
CA THR A 376 28.24 7.37 9.41
C THR A 376 28.96 7.31 10.75
N LYS A 377 28.43 8.05 11.72
CA LYS A 377 28.90 8.07 13.09
C LYS A 377 27.88 7.39 14.01
N LEU A 378 28.38 6.65 15.00
CA LEU A 378 27.52 6.08 16.03
C LEU A 378 27.39 7.10 17.17
N ALA A 379 26.18 7.60 17.39
CA ALA A 379 25.87 8.46 18.53
C ALA A 379 25.21 7.62 19.62
N ILE A 380 25.85 7.53 20.78
CA ILE A 380 25.31 6.81 21.93
C ILE A 380 24.82 7.83 22.94
N ASN A 381 23.50 7.96 23.03
CA ASN A 381 22.86 8.92 23.93
C ASN A 381 22.69 8.27 25.31
N GLN A 382 23.79 8.21 26.06
CA GLN A 382 23.85 7.61 27.39
C GLN A 382 24.00 8.70 28.47
N VAL A 383 23.09 8.70 29.44
CA VAL A 383 23.09 9.66 30.55
C VAL A 383 24.11 9.21 31.60
N LYS A 384 25.27 9.87 31.63
CA LYS A 384 26.38 9.57 32.56
C LYS A 384 26.09 9.87 34.05
N ASN A 385 25.02 10.61 34.38
CA ASN A 385 24.67 10.98 35.75
C ASN A 385 23.16 10.73 36.01
N ARG A 386 22.85 9.62 36.69
CA ARG A 386 21.54 8.95 36.63
C ARG A 386 20.64 9.07 37.87
N ALA A 387 21.03 9.84 38.89
CA ALA A 387 20.29 9.84 40.15
C ALA A 387 18.97 10.65 40.15
N VAL A 388 18.77 11.59 39.22
CA VAL A 388 17.71 12.62 39.38
C VAL A 388 16.48 12.43 38.46
N ASN A 389 16.62 11.87 37.24
CA ASN A 389 15.52 11.87 36.25
C ASN A 389 14.76 10.54 36.06
N ASN A 390 15.18 9.44 36.71
CA ASN A 390 14.51 8.16 36.52
C ASN A 390 13.12 8.10 37.18
N LEU A 391 12.88 8.87 38.25
CA LEU A 391 11.59 8.88 38.94
C LEU A 391 10.51 9.50 38.07
N ASP A 392 10.75 10.70 37.52
CA ASP A 392 9.79 11.39 36.65
C ASP A 392 9.52 10.61 35.35
N TYR A 393 10.55 10.03 34.73
CA TYR A 393 10.39 9.23 33.50
C TYR A 393 9.71 7.87 33.75
N MET A 394 10.02 7.21 34.88
CA MET A 394 9.30 5.99 35.27
C MET A 394 7.85 6.28 35.66
N GLU A 395 7.57 7.43 36.25
CA GLU A 395 6.22 7.87 36.58
C GLU A 395 5.43 8.14 35.29
N GLU A 396 6.03 8.79 34.30
CA GLU A 396 5.40 9.05 32.99
C GLU A 396 5.17 7.77 32.16
N LEU A 397 6.12 6.82 32.17
CA LEU A 397 5.92 5.51 31.54
C LEU A 397 4.84 4.70 32.27
N ARG A 398 4.83 4.71 33.61
CA ARG A 398 3.80 4.01 34.38
C ARG A 398 2.42 4.61 34.18
N THR A 399 2.30 5.93 34.07
CA THR A 399 1.00 6.56 33.78
C THR A 399 0.52 6.18 32.39
N ARG A 400 1.37 6.23 31.36
CA ARG A 400 1.00 5.78 30.01
C ARG A 400 0.61 4.30 29.98
N ASP A 401 1.43 3.42 30.54
CA ASP A 401 1.15 1.99 30.56
C ASP A 401 -0.09 1.67 31.42
N SER A 402 -0.37 2.46 32.47
CA SER A 402 -1.61 2.35 33.26
C SER A 402 -2.85 2.79 32.46
N LEU A 403 -2.75 3.80 31.61
CA LEU A 403 -3.84 4.23 30.71
C LEU A 403 -4.13 3.17 29.65
N ASP A 404 -3.08 2.57 29.07
CA ASP A 404 -3.22 1.46 28.13
C ASP A 404 -3.86 0.24 28.82
N LEU A 405 -3.42 -0.11 30.03
CA LEU A 405 -4.02 -1.19 30.83
C LEU A 405 -5.48 -0.92 31.20
N LEU A 406 -5.83 0.33 31.50
CA LEU A 406 -7.22 0.74 31.74
C LEU A 406 -8.07 0.58 30.49
N SER A 407 -7.57 0.99 29.31
CA SER A 407 -8.28 0.83 28.04
C SER A 407 -8.50 -0.66 27.69
N GLN A 408 -7.48 -1.49 27.92
CA GLN A 408 -7.57 -2.93 27.71
C GLN A 408 -8.56 -3.57 28.68
N SER A 409 -8.55 -3.16 29.94
CA SER A 409 -9.51 -3.63 30.96
C SER A 409 -10.94 -3.25 30.61
N GLN A 410 -11.16 -2.03 30.10
CA GLN A 410 -12.47 -1.60 29.59
C GLN A 410 -12.92 -2.44 28.39
N LYS A 411 -12.00 -2.75 27.46
CA LYS A 411 -12.28 -3.60 26.30
C LYS A 411 -12.61 -5.03 26.72
N ILE A 412 -11.88 -5.59 27.69
CA ILE A 412 -12.15 -6.91 28.27
C ILE A 412 -13.53 -6.91 28.92
N SER A 413 -13.85 -5.92 29.75
CA SER A 413 -15.17 -5.80 30.38
C SER A 413 -16.30 -5.67 29.35
N TYR A 414 -16.08 -4.91 28.27
CA TYR A 414 -17.05 -4.82 27.17
C TYR A 414 -17.25 -6.16 26.47
N LEU A 415 -16.17 -6.87 26.16
CA LEU A 415 -16.21 -8.19 25.52
C LEU A 415 -16.87 -9.23 26.42
N GLU A 416 -16.54 -9.26 27.72
CA GLU A 416 -17.19 -10.13 28.71
C GLU A 416 -18.69 -9.85 28.81
N ASN A 417 -19.10 -8.59 28.83
CA ASN A 417 -20.52 -8.21 28.81
C ASN A 417 -21.21 -8.63 27.51
N ARG A 418 -20.52 -8.55 26.36
CA ARG A 418 -21.04 -9.00 25.07
C ARG A 418 -21.19 -10.51 25.03
N VAL A 419 -20.19 -11.26 25.50
CA VAL A 419 -20.23 -12.73 25.64
C VAL A 419 -21.35 -13.13 26.59
N LYS A 420 -21.48 -12.48 27.74
CA LYS A 420 -22.59 -12.72 28.69
C LYS A 420 -23.96 -12.46 28.08
N SER A 421 -24.08 -11.45 27.20
CA SER A 421 -25.31 -11.16 26.47
C SER A 421 -25.61 -12.23 25.41
N LEU A 422 -24.59 -12.75 24.73
CA LEU A 422 -24.72 -13.84 23.75
C LEU A 422 -25.05 -15.17 24.42
N SER A 423 -24.39 -15.53 25.52
CA SER A 423 -24.70 -16.74 26.29
C SER A 423 -26.12 -16.74 26.88
N ARG A 424 -26.69 -15.56 27.17
CA ARG A 424 -28.11 -15.43 27.54
C ARG A 424 -29.05 -15.79 26.38
N LEU A 425 -28.67 -15.50 25.13
CA LEU A 425 -29.43 -15.90 23.95
C LEU A 425 -29.29 -17.41 23.68
N GLU A 426 -28.13 -17.99 23.98
CA GLU A 426 -27.83 -19.41 23.80
C GLU A 426 -28.53 -20.30 24.84
N LYS A 427 -28.62 -19.86 26.11
CA LYS A 427 -29.35 -20.58 27.18
C LYS A 427 -30.83 -20.82 26.87
N ASP A 428 -31.36 -20.05 25.93
CA ASP A 428 -32.74 -20.04 25.50
C ASP A 428 -32.98 -20.85 24.21
N GLN A 429 -31.93 -21.40 23.60
CA GLN A 429 -31.98 -22.27 22.43
C GLN A 429 -32.10 -23.73 22.88
N ILE A 430 -33.01 -24.46 22.25
CA ILE A 430 -33.14 -25.90 22.42
C ILE A 430 -32.22 -26.62 21.40
N PRO A 431 -31.67 -27.80 21.73
CA PRO A 431 -30.91 -28.62 20.78
C PRO A 431 -31.88 -29.28 19.78
N PHE A 432 -32.49 -28.47 18.91
CA PHE A 432 -33.59 -28.88 18.05
C PHE A 432 -33.21 -30.04 17.12
N GLN A 433 -31.95 -30.08 16.65
CA GLN A 433 -31.46 -31.15 15.79
C GLN A 433 -31.49 -32.51 16.50
N GLU A 434 -30.94 -32.60 17.71
CA GLU A 434 -30.93 -33.84 18.49
C GLU A 434 -32.35 -34.32 18.80
N VAL A 435 -33.23 -33.39 19.18
CA VAL A 435 -34.65 -33.68 19.45
C VAL A 435 -35.35 -34.17 18.18
N ALA A 436 -35.09 -33.57 17.02
CA ALA A 436 -35.71 -33.97 15.76
C ALA A 436 -35.26 -35.37 15.31
N GLU A 437 -33.98 -35.70 15.48
CA GLU A 437 -33.44 -37.04 15.18
C GLU A 437 -34.07 -38.11 16.09
N GLU A 438 -34.18 -37.84 17.40
CA GLU A 438 -34.79 -38.78 18.35
C GLU A 438 -36.31 -38.96 18.11
N VAL A 439 -37.03 -37.89 17.77
CA VAL A 439 -38.45 -37.97 17.42
C VAL A 439 -38.67 -38.79 16.16
N LYS A 440 -37.83 -38.63 15.13
CA LYS A 440 -37.92 -39.40 13.88
C LYS A 440 -37.76 -40.90 14.11
N ILE A 441 -36.88 -41.30 15.03
CA ILE A 441 -36.67 -42.71 15.40
C ILE A 441 -37.90 -43.28 16.12
N ASN A 442 -38.49 -42.50 17.03
CA ASN A 442 -39.58 -42.97 17.90
C ASN A 442 -40.97 -42.89 17.27
N TYR A 443 -41.14 -42.09 16.21
CA TYR A 443 -42.44 -41.80 15.59
C TYR A 443 -42.38 -41.93 14.05
N GLU A 444 -42.50 -43.16 13.55
CA GLU A 444 -42.42 -43.48 12.11
C GLU A 444 -43.51 -42.83 11.25
N LYS A 445 -44.62 -42.41 11.85
CA LYS A 445 -45.77 -41.78 11.17
C LYS A 445 -45.62 -40.26 10.99
N LEU A 446 -44.54 -39.67 11.50
CA LEU A 446 -44.30 -38.23 11.47
C LEU A 446 -43.59 -37.84 10.16
N GLU A 447 -44.14 -36.87 9.45
CA GLU A 447 -43.56 -36.31 8.23
C GLU A 447 -42.60 -35.15 8.54
N ALA A 448 -42.99 -34.26 9.46
CA ALA A 448 -42.20 -33.09 9.82
C ALA A 448 -42.43 -32.63 11.26
N ILE A 449 -41.38 -32.06 11.85
CA ILE A 449 -41.40 -31.37 13.15
C ILE A 449 -40.89 -29.93 12.97
N THR A 450 -41.54 -28.97 13.61
CA THR A 450 -41.08 -27.58 13.67
C THR A 450 -41.11 -27.07 15.10
N TYR A 451 -40.22 -26.13 15.39
CA TYR A 451 -40.17 -25.42 16.67
C TYR A 451 -40.18 -23.92 16.44
N ALA A 452 -41.00 -23.20 17.19
CA ALA A 452 -41.00 -21.76 17.24
C ALA A 452 -41.28 -21.25 18.66
N LYS A 453 -40.73 -20.08 19.00
CA LYS A 453 -41.21 -19.30 20.14
C LYS A 453 -42.31 -18.36 19.67
N GLU A 454 -43.54 -18.60 20.11
CA GLU A 454 -44.68 -17.75 19.78
C GLU A 454 -44.88 -16.72 20.89
N ILE A 455 -44.84 -15.44 20.53
CA ILE A 455 -45.10 -14.34 21.45
C ILE A 455 -46.61 -14.09 21.46
N LYS A 456 -47.26 -14.35 22.59
CA LYS A 456 -48.70 -14.16 22.77
C LYS A 456 -48.94 -12.98 23.71
N SER A 457 -49.73 -12.01 23.26
CA SER A 457 -50.17 -10.88 24.09
C SER A 457 -51.68 -10.93 24.28
N ASN A 458 -52.14 -10.68 25.50
CA ASN A 458 -53.55 -10.39 25.80
C ASN A 458 -53.79 -8.89 26.02
N PHE A 459 -52.89 -8.03 25.51
CA PHE A 459 -52.87 -6.57 25.69
C PHE A 459 -52.60 -6.08 27.12
N SER A 460 -52.48 -6.96 28.11
CA SER A 460 -52.06 -6.62 29.48
C SER A 460 -50.74 -7.30 29.90
N LYS A 461 -50.43 -8.47 29.31
CA LYS A 461 -49.19 -9.22 29.53
C LYS A 461 -48.75 -9.84 28.20
N ILE A 462 -47.44 -9.78 27.95
CA ILE A 462 -46.79 -10.48 26.84
C ILE A 462 -46.16 -11.75 27.44
N ASP A 463 -46.48 -12.90 26.86
CA ASP A 463 -45.92 -14.20 27.24
C ASP A 463 -45.26 -14.87 26.03
N THR A 464 -44.26 -15.71 26.27
CA THR A 464 -43.52 -16.41 25.21
C THR A 464 -43.72 -17.92 25.38
N LEU A 465 -44.40 -18.54 24.42
CA LEU A 465 -44.71 -19.97 24.46
C LEU A 465 -43.77 -20.74 23.53
N SER A 466 -43.26 -21.86 24.01
CA SER A 466 -42.54 -22.83 23.16
C SER A 466 -43.57 -23.68 22.43
N VAL A 467 -43.64 -23.53 21.10
CA VAL A 467 -44.63 -24.20 20.26
C VAL A 467 -43.93 -25.17 19.34
N PHE A 468 -44.31 -26.44 19.47
CA PHE A 468 -43.91 -27.48 18.52
C PHE A 468 -45.07 -27.79 17.60
N SER A 469 -44.80 -27.87 16.30
CA SER A 469 -45.81 -28.24 15.32
C SER A 469 -45.41 -29.49 14.56
N PHE A 470 -46.38 -30.37 14.33
CA PHE A 470 -46.16 -31.70 13.76
C PHE A 470 -47.02 -31.91 12.52
N LYS A 471 -46.41 -32.44 11.46
CA LYS A 471 -47.12 -32.93 10.28
C LYS A 471 -47.08 -34.45 10.29
N TRP A 472 -48.24 -35.08 10.18
CA TRP A 472 -48.39 -36.54 10.19
C TRP A 472 -48.62 -37.04 8.76
N ILE A 473 -48.17 -38.25 8.46
CA ILE A 473 -48.37 -38.85 7.14
C ILE A 473 -49.84 -39.26 7.00
N ASP A 474 -50.57 -38.65 6.06
CA ASP A 474 -52.02 -38.81 5.86
C ASP A 474 -52.45 -40.26 5.60
N SER A 475 -51.60 -41.05 4.93
CA SER A 475 -51.89 -42.45 4.59
C SER A 475 -51.75 -43.43 5.76
N LEU A 476 -51.10 -43.04 6.86
CA LEU A 476 -50.73 -43.92 7.98
C LEU A 476 -51.38 -43.51 9.32
N SER A 477 -52.14 -42.41 9.32
CA SER A 477 -52.58 -41.72 10.52
C SER A 477 -54.11 -41.54 10.54
N THR A 478 -54.79 -42.12 11.53
CA THR A 478 -56.21 -41.84 11.81
C THR A 478 -56.32 -40.68 12.81
N PRO A 479 -57.44 -39.92 12.83
CA PRO A 479 -57.65 -38.83 13.79
C PRO A 479 -57.44 -39.24 15.26
N GLU A 480 -57.83 -40.46 15.62
CA GLU A 480 -57.63 -41.03 16.96
C GLU A 480 -56.16 -41.36 17.27
N SER A 481 -55.40 -41.88 16.28
CA SER A 481 -53.95 -42.13 16.43
C SER A 481 -53.18 -40.82 16.61
N ILE A 482 -53.53 -39.79 15.83
CA ILE A 482 -52.89 -38.46 15.88
C ILE A 482 -53.05 -37.85 17.27
N GLN A 483 -54.25 -37.92 17.85
CA GLN A 483 -54.50 -37.36 19.18
C GLN A 483 -53.71 -38.08 20.28
N LYS A 484 -53.64 -39.41 20.21
CA LYS A 484 -52.89 -40.25 21.16
C LYS A 484 -51.38 -40.01 21.07
N ASP A 485 -50.83 -40.02 19.86
CA ASP A 485 -49.40 -39.88 19.61
C ASP A 485 -48.92 -38.45 19.88
N SER A 486 -49.73 -37.43 19.55
CA SER A 486 -49.44 -36.03 19.89
C SER A 486 -49.41 -35.80 21.40
N LYS A 487 -50.31 -36.42 22.17
CA LYS A 487 -50.31 -36.31 23.64
C LYS A 487 -49.05 -36.94 24.24
N LYS A 488 -48.69 -38.15 23.81
CA LYS A 488 -47.49 -38.87 24.26
C LYS A 488 -46.21 -38.08 23.95
N LEU A 489 -46.12 -37.55 22.73
CA LEU A 489 -44.96 -36.77 22.29
C LEU A 489 -44.86 -35.43 23.05
N GLY A 490 -45.99 -34.83 23.41
CA GLY A 490 -46.05 -33.67 24.29
C GLY A 490 -45.48 -33.89 25.67
N GLU A 491 -45.91 -34.97 26.33
CA GLU A 491 -45.41 -35.35 27.64
C GLU A 491 -43.91 -35.65 27.61
N TRP A 492 -43.45 -36.33 26.56
CA TRP A 492 -42.03 -36.60 26.34
C TRP A 492 -41.20 -35.32 26.14
N LEU A 493 -41.66 -34.38 25.31
CA LEU A 493 -40.96 -33.11 25.08
C LEU A 493 -40.84 -32.26 26.36
N LYS A 494 -41.86 -32.30 27.25
CA LYS A 494 -41.81 -31.60 28.54
C LYS A 494 -40.70 -32.14 29.44
N VAL A 495 -40.55 -33.46 29.50
CA VAL A 495 -39.52 -34.14 30.28
C VAL A 495 -38.13 -33.90 29.68
N LYS A 496 -37.98 -34.00 28.36
CA LYS A 496 -36.68 -33.88 27.67
C LYS A 496 -36.12 -32.46 27.73
N LEU A 497 -36.98 -31.45 27.64
CA LEU A 497 -36.57 -30.04 27.54
C LEU A 497 -36.66 -29.27 28.86
N ASP A 498 -37.07 -29.91 29.95
CA ASP A 498 -37.28 -29.30 31.28
C ASP A 498 -38.16 -28.03 31.20
N LYS A 499 -39.30 -28.13 30.49
CA LYS A 499 -40.24 -27.02 30.28
C LYS A 499 -41.67 -27.45 30.55
N ASP A 500 -42.34 -26.78 31.49
CA ASP A 500 -43.72 -27.06 31.85
C ASP A 500 -44.74 -26.60 30.79
N THR A 501 -44.40 -25.54 30.04
CA THR A 501 -45.26 -24.84 29.08
C THR A 501 -44.86 -25.08 27.63
N ILE A 502 -45.15 -26.28 27.14
CA ILE A 502 -45.03 -26.64 25.72
C ILE A 502 -46.43 -26.74 25.10
N VAL A 503 -46.63 -26.03 23.98
CA VAL A 503 -47.86 -26.10 23.18
C VAL A 503 -47.60 -26.94 21.93
N ILE A 504 -48.51 -27.86 21.64
CA ILE A 504 -48.45 -28.72 20.47
C ILE A 504 -49.50 -28.24 19.45
N LYS A 505 -49.08 -28.05 18.21
CA LYS A 505 -49.97 -27.74 17.09
C LYS A 505 -49.85 -28.81 16.00
N GLN A 506 -50.95 -29.10 15.34
CA GLN A 506 -50.93 -29.91 14.12
C GLN A 506 -50.75 -28.97 12.93
N LEU A 507 -49.75 -29.27 12.09
CA LEU A 507 -49.62 -28.67 10.77
C LEU A 507 -50.63 -29.33 9.84
N LYS A 508 -51.37 -28.52 9.09
CA LYS A 508 -52.27 -29.00 8.05
C LYS A 508 -51.50 -29.43 6.81
#